data_AF-A0A9P6PUR9-F1
#
_entry.id   AF-A0A9P6PUR9-F1
#
_cell.length_a   1.000
_cell.length_b   1.000
_cell.length_c   1.000
_cell.angle_alpha   90.00
_cell.angle_beta   90.00
_cell.angle_gamma   90.00
#
_symmetry.space_group_name_H-M   'P 1'
#
loop_
_entity.id
_entity.type
_entity.pdbx_description
1 polymer ?
#
loop_
_entity_poly.entity_id
_entity_poly.type
_entity_poly.pdbx_seq_one_letter_code
_entity_poly.pdbx_strand_id
1 'polypeptide(L)'
;MANNGDHLAVNGNAGNHAALAAPPEPEEKQGEQEEYDRYKDHPELLGIKRTPRRLFSYDWANNYVSPFRPTPEQTLAHLLDHVDFGTGNKVLLDLGCGDGIVLAQALRRYSGLKRVIGIDLDQELLTKAKDKLEDAVQHQQQQQQQQEQQHLHRQRAELYCGDLTNLTDPIKTFFDTTDCSSLEDEGHHRPAETVGSLIQQSSHLFVYHLPAALEKLGPVLLEAVEQHGKTVLSMQWEVPALAPYVVFGGPEQHYRIYKK
;
A
#
# COMPACT_ATOMS: atom_id res chain seq x y z
N MET A 1 16.41 -55.76 -27.52
CA MET A 1 14.99 -55.77 -27.97
C MET A 1 14.69 -54.34 -28.43
N ALA A 2 15.07 -53.89 -29.63
CA ALA A 2 14.62 -54.25 -30.98
C ALA A 2 13.17 -53.80 -31.29
N ASN A 3 13.04 -52.62 -31.89
CA ASN A 3 12.12 -52.22 -32.99
C ASN A 3 12.33 -50.71 -33.21
N ASN A 4 12.97 -50.19 -34.26
CA ASN A 4 12.76 -50.32 -35.72
C ASN A 4 11.32 -50.06 -36.16
N GLY A 5 11.13 -48.91 -36.81
CA GLY A 5 9.90 -48.45 -37.44
C GLY A 5 10.23 -47.27 -38.37
N ASP A 6 10.88 -47.61 -39.47
CA ASP A 6 11.13 -46.79 -40.66
C ASP A 6 9.85 -46.58 -41.49
N HIS A 7 9.93 -45.72 -42.51
CA HIS A 7 8.94 -45.37 -43.56
C HIS A 7 8.01 -44.16 -43.24
N LEU A 8 7.81 -43.16 -44.11
CA LEU A 8 7.95 -43.04 -45.57
C LEU A 8 8.11 -41.56 -45.96
N ALA A 9 8.95 -41.30 -46.96
CA ALA A 9 9.00 -40.06 -47.70
C ALA A 9 7.78 -39.90 -48.62
N VAL A 10 7.22 -38.69 -48.70
CA VAL A 10 6.33 -38.28 -49.79
C VAL A 10 6.81 -36.94 -50.34
N ASN A 11 7.06 -36.95 -51.64
CA ASN A 11 7.43 -35.83 -52.49
C ASN A 11 6.29 -34.83 -52.68
N GLY A 12 6.69 -33.55 -52.80
CA GLY A 12 6.19 -32.65 -53.84
C GLY A 12 4.90 -31.89 -53.53
N ASN A 13 5.00 -30.56 -53.40
CA ASN A 13 4.38 -29.70 -54.41
C ASN A 13 4.98 -28.28 -54.36
N ALA A 14 5.45 -27.82 -55.51
CA ALA A 14 5.85 -26.44 -55.74
C ALA A 14 4.59 -25.62 -56.00
N GLY A 15 4.33 -24.63 -55.14
CA GLY A 15 3.25 -23.67 -55.28
C GLY A 15 3.75 -22.28 -54.93
N ASN A 16 4.53 -21.69 -55.84
CA ASN A 16 4.87 -20.26 -55.82
C ASN A 16 3.60 -19.46 -56.14
N HIS A 17 2.86 -19.06 -55.11
CA HIS A 17 1.92 -17.95 -55.21
C HIS A 17 2.57 -16.72 -54.57
N ALA A 18 3.12 -15.86 -55.44
CA ALA A 18 3.47 -14.50 -55.09
C ALA A 18 2.18 -13.76 -54.70
N ALA A 19 1.92 -13.67 -53.41
CA ALA A 19 0.96 -12.73 -52.87
C ALA A 19 1.52 -11.33 -53.09
N LEU A 20 0.88 -10.57 -53.99
CA LEU A 20 1.04 -9.14 -54.11
C LEU A 20 0.77 -8.54 -52.73
N ALA A 21 1.82 -8.04 -52.08
CA ALA A 21 1.71 -7.27 -50.86
C ALA A 21 0.83 -6.05 -51.15
N ALA A 22 -0.32 -5.99 -50.47
CA ALA A 22 -1.13 -4.79 -50.45
C ALA A 22 -0.26 -3.63 -49.92
N PRO A 23 -0.40 -2.41 -50.47
CA PRO A 23 0.29 -1.24 -49.92
C PRO A 23 -0.08 -1.10 -48.43
N PRO A 24 0.88 -0.70 -47.57
CA PRO A 24 0.59 -0.46 -46.17
C PRO A 24 -0.57 0.52 -46.08
N GLU A 25 -1.63 0.15 -45.36
CA GLU A 25 -2.72 1.07 -45.08
C GLU A 25 -2.14 2.30 -44.38
N PRO A 26 -2.60 3.52 -44.73
CA PRO A 26 -2.11 4.72 -44.09
C PRO A 26 -2.37 4.58 -42.58
N GLU A 27 -1.30 4.67 -41.79
CA GLU A 27 -1.40 4.77 -40.34
C GLU A 27 -2.34 5.94 -40.02
N GLU A 28 -3.58 5.63 -39.64
CA GLU A 28 -4.50 6.59 -39.05
C GLU A 28 -3.81 7.08 -37.78
N LYS A 29 -3.19 8.27 -37.89
CA LYS A 29 -2.82 9.06 -36.72
C LYS A 29 -4.10 9.24 -35.93
N GLN A 30 -4.27 8.42 -34.90
CA GLN A 30 -5.27 8.63 -33.86
C GLN A 30 -5.01 10.04 -33.36
N GLY A 31 -5.86 10.97 -33.80
CA GLY A 31 -5.79 12.34 -33.38
C GLY A 31 -5.86 12.33 -31.87
N GLU A 32 -4.83 12.86 -31.22
CA GLU A 32 -4.89 13.30 -29.84
C GLU A 32 -6.13 14.19 -29.75
N GLN A 33 -7.23 13.66 -29.23
CA GLN A 33 -8.38 14.46 -28.88
C GLN A 33 -7.87 15.36 -27.77
N GLU A 34 -7.56 16.61 -28.12
CA GLU A 34 -7.23 17.65 -27.15
C GLU A 34 -8.29 17.58 -26.05
N GLU A 35 -7.86 17.19 -24.85
CA GLU A 35 -8.72 17.06 -23.69
C GLU A 35 -9.46 18.39 -23.51
N TYR A 36 -10.77 18.38 -23.76
CA TYR A 36 -11.58 19.59 -23.75
C TYR A 36 -11.56 20.17 -22.34
N ASP A 37 -10.77 21.23 -22.16
CA ASP A 37 -10.69 21.97 -20.91
C ASP A 37 -11.99 22.76 -20.72
N ARG A 38 -12.94 22.15 -20.00
CA ARG A 38 -14.25 22.74 -19.67
C ARG A 38 -14.14 24.10 -18.95
N TYR A 39 -12.97 24.47 -18.42
CA TYR A 39 -12.75 25.75 -17.73
C TYR A 39 -12.37 26.88 -18.68
N LYS A 40 -12.06 26.58 -19.95
CA LYS A 40 -11.72 27.58 -20.97
C LYS A 40 -12.93 28.42 -21.38
N ASP A 41 -14.12 27.80 -21.42
CA ASP A 41 -15.37 28.44 -21.83
C ASP A 41 -16.25 28.89 -20.64
N HIS A 42 -15.92 28.46 -19.41
CA HIS A 42 -16.68 28.73 -18.20
C HIS A 42 -15.79 29.20 -17.03
N PRO A 43 -15.13 30.37 -17.14
CA PRO A 43 -14.22 30.88 -16.12
C PRO A 43 -14.90 31.15 -14.76
N GLU A 44 -16.22 31.30 -14.72
CA GLU A 44 -17.02 31.42 -13.50
C GLU A 44 -17.03 30.13 -12.66
N LEU A 45 -16.75 28.96 -13.25
CA LEU A 45 -16.55 27.70 -12.53
C LEU A 45 -15.22 27.67 -11.79
N LEU A 46 -14.27 28.53 -12.15
CA LEU A 46 -13.09 28.82 -11.35
C LEU A 46 -13.53 29.72 -10.19
N GLY A 47 -14.19 29.11 -9.20
CA GLY A 47 -14.64 29.80 -8.00
C GLY A 47 -13.56 30.70 -7.42
N ILE A 48 -13.97 31.79 -6.76
CA ILE A 48 -13.13 32.86 -6.19
C ILE A 48 -11.76 32.29 -5.81
N LYS A 49 -10.71 32.73 -6.52
CA LYS A 49 -9.32 32.29 -6.40
C LYS A 49 -8.90 32.40 -4.93
N ARG A 50 -9.14 31.36 -4.13
CA ARG A 50 -8.57 31.24 -2.80
C ARG A 50 -7.08 31.13 -3.04
N THR A 51 -6.32 32.14 -2.61
CA THR A 51 -4.87 32.03 -2.51
C THR A 51 -4.60 30.74 -1.74
N PRO A 52 -3.97 29.72 -2.35
CA PRO A 52 -3.70 28.47 -1.65
C PRO A 52 -2.90 28.82 -0.40
N ARG A 53 -3.42 28.51 0.79
CA ARG A 53 -2.74 28.85 2.06
C ARG A 53 -1.40 28.12 2.24
N ARG A 54 -1.02 27.25 1.31
CA ARG A 54 0.34 26.73 1.06
C ARG A 54 0.29 26.04 -0.31
N LEU A 55 0.83 26.69 -1.34
CA LEU A 55 1.29 25.97 -2.52
C LEU A 55 2.49 25.13 -2.08
N PHE A 56 2.48 23.85 -2.43
CA PHE A 56 3.51 22.85 -2.17
C PHE A 56 4.93 23.37 -2.37
N SER A 57 5.60 23.79 -1.28
CA SER A 57 7.04 24.06 -1.26
C SER A 57 7.74 22.87 -0.60
N TYR A 58 8.58 22.20 -1.37
CA TYR A 58 9.37 21.05 -0.96
C TYR A 58 10.64 21.49 -0.23
N ASP A 59 10.55 21.81 1.07
CA ASP A 59 11.74 21.98 1.89
C ASP A 59 12.00 20.71 2.71
N TRP A 60 12.94 19.92 2.18
CA TRP A 60 13.28 18.59 2.66
C TRP A 60 14.06 18.59 4.01
N ALA A 61 14.31 19.76 4.59
CA ALA A 61 15.04 19.91 5.85
C ALA A 61 14.19 20.42 7.02
N ASN A 62 12.96 20.90 6.80
CA ASN A 62 12.21 21.72 7.78
C ASN A 62 10.72 21.32 7.99
N ASN A 63 10.45 20.08 8.41
CA ASN A 63 9.11 19.52 8.73
C ASN A 63 8.23 19.18 7.53
N TYR A 64 8.36 17.93 7.08
CA TYR A 64 7.63 17.37 5.96
C TYR A 64 6.15 17.16 6.19
N VAL A 65 5.39 17.37 5.12
CA VAL A 65 4.08 16.74 4.97
C VAL A 65 3.96 16.28 3.52
N SER A 66 3.98 14.96 3.30
CA SER A 66 3.53 14.40 2.01
C SER A 66 2.07 14.81 1.82
N PRO A 67 1.63 15.29 0.63
CA PRO A 67 0.23 15.57 0.40
C PRO A 67 -0.61 14.35 0.73
N PHE A 68 -1.66 14.53 1.53
CA PHE A 68 -2.65 13.48 1.70
C PHE A 68 -3.37 13.23 0.38
N ARG A 69 -3.20 12.03 -0.17
CA ARG A 69 -4.02 11.47 -1.23
C ARG A 69 -4.49 10.09 -0.76
N PRO A 70 -5.80 9.88 -0.59
CA PRO A 70 -6.28 8.56 -0.20
C PRO A 70 -5.89 7.53 -1.26
N THR A 71 -5.50 6.34 -0.81
CA THR A 71 -5.21 5.22 -1.70
C THR A 71 -6.47 4.87 -2.50
N PRO A 72 -6.42 4.80 -3.84
CA PRO A 72 -7.57 4.39 -4.64
C PRO A 72 -8.04 2.99 -4.24
N GLU A 73 -9.32 2.85 -3.88
CA GLU A 73 -9.84 1.61 -3.28
C GLU A 73 -9.71 0.39 -4.19
N GLN A 74 -9.91 0.55 -5.50
CA GLN A 74 -9.77 -0.55 -6.46
C GLN A 74 -8.33 -1.05 -6.49
N THR A 75 -7.35 -0.14 -6.63
CA THR A 75 -5.92 -0.50 -6.62
C THR A 75 -5.50 -1.11 -5.29
N LEU A 76 -6.00 -0.59 -4.17
CA LEU A 76 -5.76 -1.15 -2.84
C LEU A 76 -6.32 -2.57 -2.71
N ALA A 77 -7.55 -2.81 -3.17
CA ALA A 77 -8.14 -4.14 -3.17
C ALA A 77 -7.30 -5.13 -3.99
N HIS A 78 -6.89 -4.74 -5.20
CA HIS A 78 -6.01 -5.56 -6.05
C HIS A 78 -4.65 -5.84 -5.39
N LEU A 79 -4.04 -4.85 -4.74
CA LEU A 79 -2.81 -5.04 -3.98
C LEU A 79 -3.03 -6.08 -2.88
N LEU A 80 -4.06 -5.88 -2.05
CA LEU A 80 -4.35 -6.75 -0.92
C LEU A 80 -4.60 -8.18 -1.38
N ASP A 81 -5.28 -8.40 -2.51
CA ASP A 81 -5.49 -9.74 -3.10
C ASP A 81 -4.21 -10.56 -3.33
N HIS A 82 -3.07 -9.88 -3.48
CA HIS A 82 -1.76 -10.51 -3.70
C HIS A 82 -0.88 -10.56 -2.44
N VAL A 83 -1.40 -10.11 -1.30
CA VAL A 83 -0.68 -10.14 -0.02
C VAL A 83 -1.13 -11.33 0.81
N ASP A 84 -0.17 -12.17 1.18
CA ASP A 84 -0.39 -13.27 2.11
C ASP A 84 -0.06 -12.87 3.55
N PHE A 85 -1.11 -12.58 4.33
CA PHE A 85 -1.00 -12.40 5.78
C PHE A 85 -0.97 -13.74 6.54
N GLY A 86 -0.97 -14.90 5.88
CA GLY A 86 -0.87 -16.22 6.51
C GLY A 86 -1.84 -16.46 7.66
N THR A 87 -1.50 -17.43 8.52
CA THR A 87 -2.28 -17.75 9.72
C THR A 87 -1.63 -17.18 10.98
N GLY A 88 -2.34 -16.26 11.64
CA GLY A 88 -2.09 -15.81 13.01
C GLY A 88 -0.79 -15.00 13.22
N ASN A 89 -0.89 -13.95 14.04
CA ASN A 89 0.24 -13.12 14.49
C ASN A 89 0.89 -12.19 13.45
N LYS A 90 0.27 -11.93 12.29
CA LYS A 90 0.79 -10.86 11.41
C LYS A 90 0.42 -9.48 11.93
N VAL A 91 1.35 -8.58 11.72
CA VAL A 91 1.25 -7.17 12.05
C VAL A 91 1.48 -6.36 10.79
N LEU A 92 0.51 -5.53 10.42
CA LEU A 92 0.62 -4.56 9.34
C LEU A 92 0.91 -3.18 9.92
N LEU A 93 1.97 -2.53 9.44
CA LEU A 93 2.32 -1.16 9.76
C LEU A 93 2.20 -0.31 8.50
N ASP A 94 1.38 0.74 8.56
CA ASP A 94 1.22 1.74 7.52
C ASP A 94 1.98 3.02 7.92
N LEU A 95 3.07 3.29 7.19
CA LEU A 95 3.91 4.45 7.39
C LEU A 95 3.30 5.61 6.59
N GLY A 96 2.66 6.56 7.27
CA GLY A 96 1.91 7.65 6.64
C GLY A 96 0.46 7.22 6.35
N CYS A 97 -0.24 6.75 7.38
CA CYS A 97 -1.52 6.07 7.22
C CYS A 97 -2.68 6.97 6.79
N GLY A 98 -2.51 8.30 6.85
CA GLY A 98 -3.52 9.28 6.49
C GLY A 98 -4.83 9.00 7.22
N ASP A 99 -5.90 8.80 6.45
CA ASP A 99 -7.23 8.53 6.97
C ASP A 99 -7.50 7.06 7.34
N GLY A 100 -6.47 6.22 7.39
CA GLY A 100 -6.54 4.82 7.84
C GLY A 100 -7.21 3.85 6.89
N ILE A 101 -7.49 4.22 5.63
CA ILE A 101 -8.22 3.36 4.69
C ILE A 101 -7.55 2.00 4.47
N VAL A 102 -6.22 1.96 4.37
CA VAL A 102 -5.44 0.73 4.17
C VAL A 102 -5.62 -0.22 5.34
N LEU A 103 -5.45 0.29 6.56
CA LEU A 103 -5.56 -0.47 7.80
C LEU A 103 -7.00 -0.99 8.00
N ALA A 104 -8.00 -0.15 7.75
CA ALA A 104 -9.41 -0.52 7.88
C ALA A 104 -9.82 -1.60 6.86
N GLN A 105 -9.40 -1.47 5.60
CA GLN A 105 -9.65 -2.50 4.59
C GLN A 105 -8.92 -3.81 4.90
N ALA A 106 -7.67 -3.73 5.37
CA ALA A 106 -6.91 -4.91 5.76
C ALA A 106 -7.59 -5.66 6.94
N LEU A 107 -8.03 -4.95 7.99
CA LEU A 107 -8.78 -5.56 9.10
C LEU A 107 -10.08 -6.21 8.65
N ARG A 108 -10.85 -5.57 7.75
CA ARG A 108 -12.11 -6.12 7.24
C ARG A 108 -11.88 -7.37 6.39
N ARG A 109 -10.75 -7.44 5.68
CA ARG A 109 -10.45 -8.51 4.70
C ARG A 109 -9.73 -9.72 5.32
N TYR A 110 -8.84 -9.51 6.30
CA TYR A 110 -7.96 -10.56 6.79
C TYR A 110 -8.19 -10.85 8.27
N SER A 111 -8.60 -12.08 8.56
CA SER A 111 -8.64 -12.61 9.94
C SER A 111 -7.25 -13.00 10.47
N GLY A 112 -6.25 -13.18 9.59
CA GLY A 112 -4.87 -13.52 9.96
C GLY A 112 -4.07 -12.36 10.60
N LEU A 113 -4.57 -11.13 10.48
CA LEU A 113 -3.98 -9.96 11.11
C LEU A 113 -4.28 -9.94 12.61
N LYS A 114 -3.22 -9.91 13.43
CA LYS A 114 -3.33 -9.72 14.87
C LYS A 114 -3.37 -8.25 15.26
N ARG A 115 -2.63 -7.41 14.54
CA ARG A 115 -2.47 -6.00 14.85
C ARG A 115 -2.31 -5.20 13.55
N VAL A 116 -2.95 -4.05 13.48
CA VAL A 116 -2.70 -3.03 12.47
C VAL A 116 -2.25 -1.76 13.16
N ILE A 117 -1.25 -1.10 12.59
CA ILE A 117 -0.59 0.06 13.18
C ILE A 117 -0.50 1.15 12.13
N GLY A 118 -0.99 2.35 12.44
CA GLY A 118 -0.84 3.53 11.60
C GLY A 118 0.05 4.57 12.27
N ILE A 119 0.93 5.20 11.50
CA ILE A 119 1.68 6.38 11.93
C ILE A 119 1.40 7.51 10.96
N ASP A 120 1.03 8.68 11.47
CA ASP A 120 0.90 9.90 10.67
C ASP A 120 1.32 11.13 11.47
N LEU A 121 1.64 12.23 10.78
CA LEU A 121 1.94 13.53 11.41
C LEU A 121 0.67 14.36 11.63
N ASP A 122 -0.37 14.13 10.83
CA ASP A 122 -1.60 14.92 10.83
C ASP A 122 -2.66 14.32 11.77
N GLN A 123 -2.88 15.00 12.90
CA GLN A 123 -3.87 14.58 13.91
C GLN A 123 -5.31 14.64 13.40
N GLU A 124 -5.64 15.50 12.43
CA GLU A 124 -6.98 15.53 11.84
C GLU A 124 -7.23 14.28 10.98
N LEU A 125 -6.21 13.83 10.24
CA LEU A 125 -6.27 12.56 9.52
C LEU A 125 -6.32 11.37 10.46
N LEU A 126 -5.52 11.38 11.54
CA LEU A 126 -5.58 10.33 12.57
C LEU A 126 -6.95 10.24 13.25
N THR A 127 -7.66 11.36 13.41
CA THR A 127 -9.05 11.36 13.92
C THR A 127 -9.96 10.58 12.97
N LYS A 128 -9.85 10.82 11.65
CA LYS A 128 -10.62 10.07 10.64
C LYS A 128 -10.22 8.59 10.60
N ALA A 129 -8.92 8.32 10.73
CA ALA A 129 -8.40 6.96 10.79
C ALA A 129 -8.95 6.19 11.98
N LYS A 130 -9.03 6.84 13.16
CA LYS A 130 -9.62 6.26 14.36
C LYS A 130 -11.07 5.85 14.08
N ASP A 131 -11.91 6.74 13.58
CA ASP A 131 -13.32 6.45 13.32
C ASP A 131 -13.48 5.23 12.38
N LYS A 132 -12.70 5.19 11.29
CA LYS A 132 -12.73 4.04 10.35
C LYS A 132 -12.26 2.72 10.99
N LEU A 133 -11.26 2.78 11.88
CA LEU A 133 -10.72 1.61 12.56
C LEU A 133 -11.68 1.09 13.61
N GLU A 134 -12.32 1.97 14.38
CA GLU A 134 -13.38 1.59 15.32
C GLU A 134 -14.52 0.87 14.57
N ASP A 135 -14.98 1.43 13.45
CA ASP A 135 -15.97 0.79 12.59
C ASP A 135 -15.48 -0.59 12.11
N ALA A 136 -14.27 -0.69 11.58
CA ALA A 136 -13.72 -1.95 11.06
C ALA A 136 -13.62 -3.04 12.14
N VAL A 137 -13.18 -2.66 13.35
CA VAL A 137 -13.08 -3.57 14.49
C VAL A 137 -14.47 -4.03 14.96
N GLN A 138 -15.46 -3.14 15.01
CA GLN A 138 -16.83 -3.50 15.36
C GLN A 138 -17.46 -4.46 14.34
N HIS A 139 -17.27 -4.22 13.04
CA HIS A 139 -17.76 -5.13 11.99
C HIS A 139 -17.18 -6.54 12.13
N GLN A 140 -15.87 -6.65 12.43
CA GLN A 140 -15.22 -7.94 12.67
C GLN A 140 -15.79 -8.67 13.90
N GLN A 141 -16.00 -7.95 15.01
CA GLN A 141 -16.57 -8.53 16.23
C GLN A 141 -17.98 -9.07 16.01
N GLN A 142 -18.82 -8.35 15.25
CA GLN A 142 -20.17 -8.80 14.92
C GLN A 142 -20.17 -10.06 14.06
N GLN A 143 -19.28 -10.14 13.07
CA GLN A 143 -19.14 -11.35 12.23
C GLN A 143 -18.66 -12.55 13.05
N GLN A 144 -17.75 -12.36 13.99
CA GLN A 144 -17.24 -13.43 14.86
C GLN A 144 -18.31 -13.96 15.82
N GLN A 145 -19.14 -13.09 16.39
CA GLN A 145 -20.24 -13.49 17.27
C GLN A 145 -21.27 -14.37 16.55
N GLN A 146 -21.52 -14.12 15.26
CA GLN A 146 -22.45 -14.92 14.46
C GLN A 146 -21.90 -16.30 14.09
N GLN A 147 -20.57 -16.49 14.11
CA GLN A 147 -19.93 -17.72 13.66
C GLN A 147 -19.60 -18.71 14.80
N GLU A 148 -20.01 -18.43 16.06
CA GLU A 148 -19.75 -19.27 17.25
C GLU A 148 -18.28 -19.70 17.46
N GLN A 149 -17.32 -19.00 16.86
CA GLN A 149 -15.89 -19.31 16.99
C GLN A 149 -15.30 -18.58 18.20
N GLN A 150 -15.20 -19.28 19.33
CA GLN A 150 -14.77 -18.71 20.63
C GLN A 150 -13.25 -18.48 20.80
N HIS A 151 -12.43 -18.68 19.77
CA HIS A 151 -10.96 -18.68 19.94
C HIS A 151 -10.14 -17.88 18.90
N LEU A 152 -10.74 -16.98 18.12
CA LEU A 152 -9.92 -16.07 17.32
C LEU A 152 -9.25 -15.01 18.19
N HIS A 153 -7.97 -14.74 17.94
CA HIS A 153 -7.25 -13.67 18.60
C HIS A 153 -7.92 -12.33 18.26
N ARG A 154 -8.27 -11.54 19.28
CA ARG A 154 -8.83 -10.19 19.08
C ARG A 154 -7.85 -9.34 18.27
N GLN A 155 -8.28 -8.90 17.10
CA GLN A 155 -7.50 -7.98 16.26
C GLN A 155 -7.39 -6.64 16.97
N ARG A 156 -6.19 -6.06 16.97
CA ARG A 156 -5.89 -4.76 17.58
C ARG A 156 -5.63 -3.72 16.50
N ALA A 157 -6.07 -2.50 16.75
CA ALA A 157 -5.74 -1.34 15.95
C ALA A 157 -5.07 -0.27 16.83
N GLU A 158 -4.02 0.34 16.31
CA GLU A 158 -3.22 1.35 17.01
C GLU A 158 -2.85 2.47 16.05
N LEU A 159 -2.87 3.72 16.52
CA LEU A 159 -2.43 4.90 15.80
C LEU A 159 -1.44 5.69 16.62
N TYR A 160 -0.41 6.19 15.94
CA TYR A 160 0.62 7.04 16.52
C TYR A 160 0.74 8.34 15.74
N CYS A 161 0.94 9.42 16.48
CA CYS A 161 1.29 10.73 15.93
C CYS A 161 2.81 10.91 16.00
N GLY A 162 3.48 11.01 14.85
CA GLY A 162 4.95 11.12 14.83
C GLY A 162 5.58 11.25 13.46
N ASP A 163 6.84 11.70 13.44
CA ASP A 163 7.66 11.83 12.24
C ASP A 163 8.29 10.49 11.85
N LEU A 164 8.04 10.05 10.62
CA LEU A 164 8.57 8.80 10.06
C LEU A 164 10.09 8.84 9.82
N THR A 165 10.69 10.03 9.76
CA THR A 165 12.12 10.21 9.48
C THR A 165 12.99 10.06 10.72
N ASN A 166 12.40 10.11 11.91
CA ASN A 166 13.11 9.87 13.17
C ASN A 166 12.76 8.48 13.72
N LEU A 167 13.68 7.54 13.57
CA LEU A 167 13.47 6.14 13.94
C LEU A 167 13.61 5.86 15.43
N THR A 168 14.23 6.76 16.18
CA THR A 168 14.64 6.56 17.57
C THR A 168 13.88 7.41 18.57
N ASP A 169 13.31 8.53 18.14
CA ASP A 169 12.54 9.38 19.03
C ASP A 169 11.22 8.70 19.41
N PRO A 170 10.78 8.84 20.67
CA PRO A 170 9.46 8.42 21.09
C PRO A 170 8.37 9.06 20.23
N ILE A 171 7.46 8.23 19.72
CA ILE A 171 6.25 8.68 19.04
C ILE A 171 5.06 8.66 19.99
N LYS A 172 4.14 9.60 19.81
CA LYS A 172 3.00 9.78 20.71
C LYS A 172 1.88 8.82 20.31
N THR A 173 1.44 7.95 21.23
CA THR A 173 0.22 7.17 21.04
C THR A 173 -0.98 8.10 20.87
N PHE A 174 -1.74 7.89 19.80
CA PHE A 174 -2.96 8.64 19.49
C PHE A 174 -4.22 7.83 19.79
N PHE A 175 -4.19 6.53 19.51
CA PHE A 175 -5.30 5.60 19.72
C PHE A 175 -4.77 4.16 19.91
N ASP A 176 -5.28 3.43 20.90
CA ASP A 176 -5.06 1.99 21.06
C ASP A 176 -6.37 1.31 21.48
N THR A 177 -6.80 0.33 20.70
CA THR A 177 -7.99 -0.48 21.00
C THR A 177 -7.93 -1.30 22.30
N THR A 178 -6.75 -1.49 22.91
CA THR A 178 -6.66 -2.17 24.22
C THR A 178 -7.12 -1.32 25.39
N ASP A 179 -7.15 0.01 25.24
CA ASP A 179 -7.44 0.92 26.36
C ASP A 179 -8.94 0.96 26.72
N CYS A 180 -9.81 0.28 25.96
CA CYS A 180 -11.25 0.28 26.19
C CYS A 180 -11.74 -0.75 27.24
N SER A 181 -10.89 -1.63 27.80
CA SER A 181 -11.39 -2.78 28.58
C SER A 181 -10.86 -2.99 30.01
N SER A 182 -10.08 -2.11 30.62
CA SER A 182 -9.77 -2.28 32.05
C SER A 182 -9.35 -1.01 32.78
N LEU A 183 -10.05 -0.78 33.87
CA LEU A 183 -9.71 0.04 35.02
C LEU A 183 -8.24 -0.20 35.45
N GLU A 184 -7.54 0.90 35.73
CA GLU A 184 -6.46 1.00 36.74
C GLU A 184 -5.47 -0.19 36.79
N ASP A 185 -4.73 -0.43 35.71
CA ASP A 185 -3.50 -1.24 35.81
C ASP A 185 -2.34 -0.31 36.23
N GLU A 186 -2.26 -0.09 37.53
CA GLU A 186 -1.21 0.66 38.22
C GLU A 186 0.17 -0.01 37.99
N GLY A 187 0.98 0.57 37.08
CA GLY A 187 2.44 0.51 37.21
C GLY A 187 3.25 -0.19 36.11
N HIS A 188 2.64 -0.81 35.09
CA HIS A 188 3.39 -1.31 33.94
C HIS A 188 3.51 -0.23 32.86
N HIS A 189 4.46 0.70 33.04
CA HIS A 189 4.84 1.62 31.97
C HIS A 189 5.34 0.83 30.77
N ARG A 190 4.52 0.70 29.72
CA ARG A 190 5.01 0.26 28.41
C ARG A 190 6.15 1.20 28.01
N PRO A 191 7.28 0.66 27.51
CA PRO A 191 8.32 1.52 26.94
C PRO A 191 7.71 2.37 25.82
N ALA A 192 8.18 3.62 25.72
CA ALA A 192 7.73 4.49 24.65
C ALA A 192 8.10 3.87 23.29
N GLU A 193 7.12 3.77 22.40
CA GLU A 193 7.33 3.22 21.07
C GLU A 193 8.10 4.24 20.22
N THR A 194 8.89 3.73 19.28
CA THR A 194 9.57 4.50 18.23
C THR A 194 9.21 3.92 16.87
N VAL A 195 9.36 4.69 15.78
CA VAL A 195 9.12 4.17 14.41
C VAL A 195 9.97 2.91 14.15
N GLY A 196 11.24 2.91 14.56
CA GLY A 196 12.12 1.76 14.42
C GLY A 196 11.62 0.52 15.16
N SER A 197 11.16 0.68 16.41
CA SER A 197 10.61 -0.44 17.19
C SER A 197 9.33 -1.01 16.58
N LEU A 198 8.45 -0.16 16.05
CA LEU A 198 7.23 -0.61 15.37
C LEU A 198 7.54 -1.33 14.06
N ILE A 199 8.52 -0.86 13.28
CA ILE A 199 9.02 -1.56 12.10
C ILE A 199 9.51 -2.96 12.50
N GLN A 200 10.33 -3.07 13.55
CA GLN A 200 10.84 -4.36 14.04
C GLN A 200 9.72 -5.32 14.45
N GLN A 201 8.68 -4.83 15.14
CA GLN A 201 7.51 -5.62 15.56
C GLN A 201 6.57 -5.99 14.40
N SER A 202 6.63 -5.26 13.28
CA SER A 202 5.76 -5.48 12.13
C SER A 202 6.22 -6.65 11.25
N SER A 203 5.28 -7.28 10.55
CA SER A 203 5.58 -8.31 9.53
C SER A 203 5.43 -7.78 8.10
N HIS A 204 4.56 -6.79 7.94
CA HIS A 204 4.23 -6.16 6.68
C HIS A 204 4.31 -4.65 6.87
N LEU A 205 4.94 -3.97 5.91
CA LEU A 205 5.08 -2.53 5.87
C LEU A 205 4.33 -2.02 4.65
N PHE A 206 3.48 -1.01 4.82
CA PHE A 206 2.84 -0.30 3.71
C PHE A 206 3.41 1.11 3.60
N VAL A 207 3.67 1.55 2.36
CA VAL A 207 4.14 2.90 2.05
C VAL A 207 3.42 3.47 0.82
N TYR A 208 2.95 4.70 0.93
CA TYR A 208 2.44 5.47 -0.20
C TYR A 208 2.97 6.91 -0.13
N HIS A 209 4.23 7.07 -0.50
CA HIS A 209 4.96 8.34 -0.41
C HIS A 209 5.57 8.76 -1.74
N LEU A 210 5.94 10.03 -1.83
CA LEU A 210 6.69 10.55 -2.97
C LEU A 210 8.10 9.93 -3.07
N PRO A 211 8.70 9.87 -4.28
CA PRO A 211 10.01 9.24 -4.49
C PRO A 211 11.10 9.69 -3.50
N ALA A 212 11.24 10.99 -3.23
CA ALA A 212 12.26 11.50 -2.30
C ALA A 212 12.05 11.04 -0.84
N ALA A 213 10.82 10.76 -0.42
CA ALA A 213 10.55 10.16 0.89
C ALA A 213 10.87 8.67 0.89
N LEU A 214 10.59 7.97 -0.21
CA LEU A 214 10.98 6.57 -0.38
C LEU A 214 12.51 6.39 -0.45
N GLU A 215 13.25 7.35 -1.00
CA GLU A 215 14.72 7.36 -0.94
C GLU A 215 15.22 7.46 0.50
N LYS A 216 14.61 8.33 1.32
CA LYS A 216 14.96 8.47 2.75
C LYS A 216 14.61 7.24 3.58
N LEU A 217 13.44 6.63 3.34
CA LEU A 217 13.01 5.39 4.00
C LEU A 217 13.73 4.15 3.44
N GLY A 218 14.37 4.26 2.27
CA GLY A 218 15.01 3.16 1.56
C GLY A 218 15.93 2.30 2.44
N PRO A 219 16.90 2.88 3.17
CA PRO A 219 17.79 2.10 4.03
C PRO A 219 17.08 1.26 5.10
N VAL A 220 16.10 1.83 5.80
CA VAL A 220 15.36 1.10 6.86
C VAL A 220 14.42 0.05 6.27
N LEU A 221 13.81 0.32 5.11
CA LEU A 221 12.99 -0.66 4.40
C LEU A 221 13.83 -1.81 3.84
N LEU A 222 15.03 -1.52 3.34
CA LEU A 222 15.99 -2.53 2.88
C LEU A 222 16.43 -3.45 4.02
N GLU A 223 16.81 -2.89 5.17
CA GLU A 223 17.14 -3.65 6.37
C GLU A 223 15.97 -4.55 6.81
N ALA A 224 14.74 -4.01 6.81
CA ALA A 224 13.52 -4.75 7.09
C ALA A 224 13.32 -5.96 6.17
N VAL A 225 13.56 -5.83 4.86
CA VAL A 225 13.45 -6.94 3.91
C VAL A 225 14.61 -7.92 4.04
N GLU A 226 15.85 -7.42 4.04
CA GLU A 226 17.05 -8.25 3.98
C GLU A 226 17.32 -9.04 5.26
N GLN A 227 17.18 -8.39 6.42
CA GLN A 227 17.60 -8.92 7.71
C GLN A 227 16.42 -9.53 8.47
N HIS A 228 15.21 -9.00 8.27
CA HIS A 228 14.04 -9.40 9.04
C HIS A 228 12.97 -10.13 8.21
N GLY A 229 13.19 -10.29 6.90
CA GLY A 229 12.27 -11.02 6.01
C GLY A 229 10.87 -10.42 5.97
N LYS A 230 10.74 -9.10 6.18
CA LYS A 230 9.46 -8.40 6.13
C LYS A 230 8.99 -8.26 4.68
N THR A 231 7.68 -8.18 4.49
CA THR A 231 7.07 -7.83 3.21
C THR A 231 6.84 -6.32 3.16
N VAL A 232 7.27 -5.65 2.09
CA VAL A 232 6.98 -4.23 1.87
C VAL A 232 5.97 -4.09 0.73
N LEU A 233 4.95 -3.27 0.94
CA LEU A 233 3.87 -2.97 0.02
C LEU A 233 3.99 -1.49 -0.35
N SER A 234 4.26 -1.18 -1.62
CA SER A 234 4.40 0.21 -2.06
C SER A 234 3.38 0.55 -3.12
N MET A 235 2.67 1.66 -2.92
CA MET A 235 1.72 2.21 -3.89
C MET A 235 2.38 3.25 -4.79
N GLN A 236 1.99 3.21 -6.07
CA GLN A 236 2.38 4.10 -7.16
C GLN A 236 3.86 4.07 -7.54
N TRP A 237 4.73 4.38 -6.58
CA TRP A 237 6.15 4.58 -6.80
C TRP A 237 6.96 3.32 -6.48
N GLU A 238 8.16 3.27 -7.04
CA GLU A 238 9.15 2.27 -6.68
C GLU A 238 9.92 2.72 -5.44
N VAL A 239 10.39 1.77 -4.63
CA VAL A 239 11.38 2.00 -3.57
C VAL A 239 12.73 1.58 -4.16
N PRO A 240 13.59 2.51 -4.63
CA PRO A 240 14.78 2.15 -5.42
C PRO A 240 15.72 1.17 -4.71
N ALA A 241 15.88 1.32 -3.39
CA ALA A 241 16.69 0.42 -2.57
C ALA A 241 16.17 -1.03 -2.58
N LEU A 242 14.88 -1.24 -2.82
CA LEU A 242 14.24 -2.55 -2.86
C LEU A 242 14.05 -3.12 -4.26
N ALA A 243 14.50 -2.44 -5.32
CA ALA A 243 14.30 -2.89 -6.71
C ALA A 243 14.65 -4.37 -6.95
N PRO A 244 15.74 -4.94 -6.38
CA PRO A 244 16.08 -6.35 -6.55
C PRO A 244 15.10 -7.34 -5.88
N TYR A 245 14.23 -6.85 -5.00
CA TYR A 245 13.32 -7.64 -4.16
C TYR A 245 11.87 -7.61 -4.65
N VAL A 246 11.57 -7.02 -5.80
CA VAL A 246 10.21 -7.00 -6.35
C VAL A 246 9.79 -8.44 -6.69
N VAL A 247 8.73 -8.91 -6.03
CA VAL A 247 8.14 -10.23 -6.30
C VAL A 247 6.83 -10.14 -7.09
N PHE A 248 6.16 -8.99 -7.06
CA PHE A 248 4.92 -8.76 -7.77
C PHE A 248 4.64 -7.26 -7.98
N GLY A 249 3.86 -6.93 -9.02
CA GLY A 249 3.46 -5.56 -9.36
C GLY A 249 4.44 -4.85 -10.30
N GLY A 250 4.16 -3.58 -10.57
CA GLY A 250 4.86 -2.79 -11.58
C GLY A 250 4.13 -1.48 -11.93
N PRO A 251 4.64 -0.73 -12.93
CA PRO A 251 4.03 0.53 -13.35
C PRO A 251 2.56 0.40 -13.78
N GLU A 252 2.20 -0.70 -14.44
CA GLU A 252 0.84 -0.95 -14.93
C GLU A 252 -0.15 -1.21 -13.79
N GLN A 253 0.30 -1.85 -12.72
CA GLN A 253 -0.53 -2.17 -11.56
C GLN A 253 -0.63 -1.00 -10.59
N HIS A 254 0.22 0.02 -10.73
CA HIS A 254 0.37 1.13 -9.79
C HIS A 254 0.70 0.69 -8.35
N TYR A 255 1.32 -0.47 -8.17
CA TYR A 255 1.88 -0.91 -6.90
C TYR A 255 2.97 -1.97 -7.08
N ARG A 256 3.75 -2.21 -6.03
CA ARG A 256 4.80 -3.23 -5.97
C ARG A 256 4.79 -3.92 -4.61
N ILE A 257 5.07 -5.22 -4.61
CA ILE A 257 5.29 -6.04 -3.42
C ILE A 257 6.76 -6.47 -3.42
N TYR A 258 7.46 -6.19 -2.31
CA TYR A 258 8.85 -6.54 -2.13
C TYR A 258 9.01 -7.58 -1.04
N LYS A 259 9.83 -8.60 -1.31
CA LYS A 259 10.10 -9.70 -0.39
C LYS A 259 11.43 -10.38 -0.76
N LYS A 260 12.11 -10.92 0.24
CA LYS A 260 13.30 -11.77 0.07
C LYS A 260 12.94 -13.22 -0.23
#